data_AF-N8XIZ1-F1
#
_entry.id   AF-N8XIZ1-F1
#
_cell.length_a   1.000
_cell.length_b   1.000
_cell.length_c   1.000
_cell.angle_alpha   90.00
_cell.angle_beta   90.00
_cell.angle_gamma   90.00
#
_symmetry.space_group_name_H-M   'P 1'
#
loop_
_entity.id
_entity.type
_entity.pdbx_description
1 polymer ?
#
loop_
_entity_poly.entity_id
_entity_poly.type
_entity_poly.pdbx_seq_one_letter_code
_entity_poly.pdbx_strand_id
1 'polypeptide(L)'
;MGWKKQLSRWLQLDGASPTFTITDEKTEQTIEIVLNTYGSFQELNFIVKTDIPVVVAKKQIFGLITLQAKETVQFKQLSLVQVKTYLTAFLKQDTDALVRYYQQSKQQLAQSA
;
A
#
# COMPACT_ATOMS: atom_id res chain seq x y z
N MET A 1 9.90 8.42 21.08
CA MET A 1 8.94 7.94 22.10
C MET A 1 7.50 8.49 21.96
N GLY A 2 7.20 9.49 21.10
CA GLY A 2 5.85 10.08 20.99
C GLY A 2 4.78 9.21 20.29
N TRP A 3 5.18 8.41 19.31
CA TRP A 3 4.23 7.66 18.47
C TRP A 3 3.45 6.58 19.22
N LYS A 4 4.06 5.91 20.22
CA LYS A 4 3.37 4.91 21.06
C LYS A 4 2.24 5.54 21.88
N LYS A 5 2.44 6.78 22.36
CA LYS A 5 1.41 7.56 23.08
C LYS A 5 0.35 8.13 22.15
N GLN A 6 0.66 8.38 20.88
CA GLN A 6 -0.34 8.74 19.87
C GLN A 6 -1.18 7.51 19.52
N LEU A 7 -0.54 6.38 19.27
CA LEU A 7 -1.21 5.10 19.03
C LEU A 7 -2.16 4.72 20.16
N SER A 8 -1.69 4.77 21.41
CA SER A 8 -2.52 4.41 22.56
C SER A 8 -3.75 5.30 22.69
N ARG A 9 -3.61 6.61 22.40
CA ARG A 9 -4.74 7.55 22.38
C ARG A 9 -5.72 7.23 21.26
N TRP A 10 -5.23 6.86 20.08
CA TRP A 10 -6.09 6.48 18.95
C TRP A 10 -6.86 5.19 19.20
N LEU A 11 -6.22 4.17 19.79
CA LEU A 11 -6.88 2.90 20.15
C LEU A 11 -8.00 3.10 21.19
N GLN A 12 -7.89 4.11 22.04
CA GLN A 12 -8.90 4.44 23.05
C GLN A 12 -10.14 5.15 22.47
N LEU A 13 -10.09 5.63 21.23
CA LEU A 13 -11.12 6.53 20.70
C LEU A 13 -12.28 5.88 19.95
N ASP A 14 -12.15 4.70 19.31
CA ASP A 14 -13.33 3.90 18.87
C ASP A 14 -13.04 2.54 18.20
N GLY A 15 -11.87 1.91 18.40
CA GLY A 15 -11.58 0.56 17.89
C GLY A 15 -11.47 0.39 16.35
N ALA A 16 -11.82 1.40 15.56
CA ALA A 16 -11.56 1.44 14.13
C ALA A 16 -10.06 1.65 13.86
N SER A 17 -9.53 0.96 12.85
CA SER A 17 -8.13 1.13 12.44
C SER A 17 -7.89 2.57 11.96
N PRO A 18 -6.93 3.31 12.56
CA PRO A 18 -6.63 4.67 12.14
C PRO A 18 -6.34 4.74 10.64
N THR A 19 -7.05 5.61 9.94
CA THR A 19 -6.96 5.75 8.48
C THR A 19 -6.59 7.18 8.13
N PHE A 20 -5.65 7.32 7.22
CA PHE A 20 -5.19 8.60 6.70
C PHE A 20 -5.20 8.57 5.18
N THR A 21 -5.96 9.46 4.57
CA THR A 21 -6.14 9.53 3.11
C THR A 21 -5.61 10.85 2.59
N ILE A 22 -4.82 10.80 1.53
CA ILE A 22 -4.39 11.97 0.76
C ILE A 22 -4.93 11.83 -0.65
N THR A 23 -5.49 12.93 -1.16
CA THR A 23 -5.92 13.08 -2.55
C THR A 23 -5.01 14.08 -3.24
N ASP A 24 -4.47 13.72 -4.40
CA ASP A 24 -3.79 14.67 -5.29
C ASP A 24 -4.85 15.50 -6.02
N GLU A 25 -4.84 16.82 -5.84
CA GLU A 25 -5.87 17.71 -6.40
C GLU A 25 -5.83 17.82 -7.94
N LYS A 26 -4.71 17.46 -8.58
CA LYS A 26 -4.55 17.55 -10.04
C LYS A 26 -4.99 16.28 -10.74
N THR A 27 -4.66 15.12 -10.16
CA THR A 27 -4.97 13.82 -10.76
C THR A 27 -6.20 13.15 -10.16
N GLU A 28 -6.73 13.71 -9.06
CA GLU A 28 -7.80 13.15 -8.22
C GLU A 28 -7.48 11.77 -7.64
N GLN A 29 -6.23 11.33 -7.76
CA GLN A 29 -5.77 10.04 -7.25
C GLN A 29 -5.63 10.08 -5.74
N THR A 30 -5.81 8.94 -5.11
CA THR A 30 -5.79 8.79 -3.66
C THR A 30 -4.73 7.80 -3.21
N ILE A 31 -4.15 8.09 -2.04
CA ILE A 31 -3.40 7.12 -1.23
C ILE A 31 -4.04 7.07 0.16
N GLU A 32 -4.50 5.88 0.53
CA GLU A 32 -5.06 5.57 1.85
C GLU A 32 -4.04 4.74 2.63
N ILE A 33 -3.71 5.20 3.83
CA ILE A 33 -2.81 4.53 4.78
C ILE A 33 -3.64 4.12 5.99
N VAL A 34 -3.76 2.82 6.19
CA VAL A 34 -4.49 2.24 7.33
C VAL A 34 -3.50 1.62 8.28
N LEU A 35 -3.54 2.02 9.55
CA LEU A 35 -2.79 1.32 10.59
C LEU A 35 -3.51 0.00 10.92
N ASN A 36 -2.84 -1.12 10.66
CA ASN A 36 -3.36 -2.44 10.97
C ASN A 36 -3.18 -2.76 12.46
N THR A 37 -4.21 -2.46 13.24
CA THR A 37 -4.30 -2.69 14.69
C THR A 37 -4.52 -4.16 15.07
N TYR A 38 -4.81 -5.02 14.09
CA TYR A 38 -5.08 -6.46 14.27
C TYR A 38 -3.94 -7.35 13.75
N GLY A 39 -2.82 -6.77 13.33
CA GLY A 39 -1.64 -7.50 12.89
C GLY A 39 -0.91 -8.17 14.06
N SER A 40 -0.49 -9.43 13.88
CA SER A 40 0.12 -10.29 14.90
C SER A 40 1.56 -9.96 15.31
N PHE A 41 2.01 -8.70 15.21
CA PHE A 41 3.43 -8.37 15.36
C PHE A 41 3.72 -7.39 16.49
N GLN A 42 4.92 -7.52 17.07
CA GLN A 42 5.51 -6.61 18.07
C GLN A 42 5.74 -5.18 17.53
N GLU A 43 5.57 -4.97 16.22
CA GLU A 43 5.80 -3.72 15.50
C GLU A 43 4.53 -3.24 14.75
N LEU A 44 4.46 -1.92 14.48
CA LEU A 44 3.37 -1.33 13.72
C LEU A 44 3.32 -1.89 12.30
N ASN A 45 2.14 -2.33 11.88
CA ASN A 45 1.87 -2.76 10.52
C ASN A 45 0.86 -1.85 9.86
N PHE A 46 1.04 -1.62 8.57
CA PHE A 46 0.19 -0.75 7.79
C PHE A 46 -0.33 -1.46 6.54
N ILE A 47 -1.48 -1.00 6.08
CA ILE A 47 -2.03 -1.31 4.76
C ILE A 47 -2.00 0.01 3.99
N VAL A 48 -1.53 -0.04 2.75
CA VAL A 48 -1.60 1.12 1.84
C VAL A 48 -2.46 0.73 0.65
N LYS A 49 -3.45 1.55 0.33
CA LYS A 49 -4.28 1.41 -0.86
C LYS A 49 -4.11 2.64 -1.74
N THR A 50 -4.08 2.45 -3.05
CA THR A 50 -4.12 3.56 -4.00
C THR A 50 -4.91 3.17 -5.24
N ASP A 51 -5.61 4.15 -5.79
CA ASP A 51 -6.36 4.06 -7.04
C ASP A 51 -5.49 4.33 -8.29
N ILE A 52 -4.19 4.56 -8.09
CA ILE A 52 -3.22 4.68 -9.17
C ILE A 52 -3.31 3.42 -10.05
N PRO A 53 -3.62 3.58 -11.34
CA PRO A 53 -3.82 2.45 -12.23
C PRO A 53 -2.48 1.78 -12.48
N VAL A 54 -2.31 0.55 -11.99
CA VAL A 54 -1.14 -0.26 -12.31
C VAL A 54 -1.50 -1.28 -13.38
N VAL A 55 -0.77 -1.22 -14.48
CA VAL A 55 -0.86 -2.20 -15.55
C VAL A 55 0.08 -3.36 -15.21
N VAL A 56 -0.50 -4.51 -14.89
CA VAL A 56 0.26 -5.75 -14.69
C VAL A 56 0.15 -6.64 -15.92
N ALA A 57 1.27 -7.24 -16.32
CA ALA A 57 1.28 -8.29 -17.32
C ALA A 57 0.76 -9.58 -16.67
N LYS A 58 -0.43 -10.02 -17.05
CA LYS A 58 -0.98 -11.30 -16.58
C LYS A 58 -0.59 -12.39 -17.56
N LYS A 59 0.23 -13.35 -17.14
CA LYS A 59 0.54 -14.54 -17.93
C LYS A 59 -0.72 -15.37 -18.11
N GLN A 60 -1.09 -15.69 -19.36
CA GLN A 60 -2.09 -16.70 -19.67
C GLN A 60 -1.52 -17.84 -20.52
N ILE A 61 -2.20 -18.96 -20.35
CA ILE A 61 -1.97 -20.29 -20.94
C ILE A 61 -1.84 -20.13 -22.46
N PHE A 62 -0.84 -20.77 -23.08
CA PHE A 62 -0.53 -20.76 -24.52
C PHE A 62 0.36 -19.64 -25.09
N GLY A 63 0.98 -18.78 -24.27
CA GLY A 63 2.21 -18.06 -24.64
C GLY A 63 2.13 -16.99 -25.75
N LEU A 64 0.96 -16.76 -26.35
CA LEU A 64 0.81 -15.90 -27.53
C LEU A 64 0.13 -14.55 -27.25
N ILE A 65 -0.51 -14.37 -26.09
CA ILE A 65 -1.25 -13.14 -25.77
C ILE A 65 -0.94 -12.70 -24.34
N THR A 66 -0.41 -11.49 -24.18
CA THR A 66 -0.23 -10.82 -22.89
C THR A 66 -1.45 -9.94 -22.62
N LEU A 67 -2.30 -10.33 -21.67
CA LEU A 67 -3.41 -9.49 -21.23
C LEU A 67 -2.88 -8.47 -20.22
N GLN A 68 -3.10 -7.19 -20.51
CA GLN A 68 -2.87 -6.10 -19.57
C GLN A 68 -4.14 -5.87 -18.74
N ALA A 69 -4.02 -5.93 -17.42
CA ALA A 69 -5.11 -5.61 -16.50
C ALA A 69 -4.75 -4.38 -15.69
N LYS A 70 -5.73 -3.47 -15.51
CA LYS A 70 -5.67 -2.42 -14.50
C LYS A 70 -6.08 -3.04 -13.17
N GLU A 71 -5.16 -3.07 -12.22
CA GLU A 71 -5.43 -3.52 -10.85
C GLU A 71 -5.44 -2.34 -9.89
N THR A 72 -6.33 -2.39 -8.89
CA THR A 72 -6.24 -1.53 -7.72
C THR A 72 -5.05 -1.98 -6.88
N VAL A 73 -4.19 -1.03 -6.50
CA VAL A 73 -2.98 -1.32 -5.76
C VAL A 73 -3.30 -1.38 -4.28
N GLN A 74 -3.06 -2.54 -3.68
CA GLN A 74 -3.12 -2.71 -2.24
C GLN A 74 -1.85 -3.41 -1.74
N PHE A 75 -1.15 -2.74 -0.84
CA PHE A 75 -0.03 -3.26 -0.09
C PHE A 75 -0.51 -3.66 1.31
N LYS A 76 -0.15 -4.86 1.76
CA LYS A 76 -0.48 -5.35 3.09
C LYS A 76 0.81 -5.53 3.89
N GLN A 77 0.72 -5.43 5.22
CA GLN A 77 1.83 -5.71 6.15
C GLN A 77 3.09 -4.85 5.88
N LEU A 78 2.89 -3.55 5.65
CA LEU A 78 4.00 -2.62 5.49
C LEU A 78 4.55 -2.14 6.83
N SER A 79 5.86 -1.99 6.91
CA SER A 79 6.53 -1.22 7.97
C SER A 79 6.33 0.29 7.78
N LEU A 80 6.56 1.07 8.83
CA LEU A 80 6.51 2.54 8.75
C LEU A 80 7.50 3.12 7.72
N VAL A 81 8.66 2.48 7.54
CA VAL A 81 9.66 2.90 6.55
C VAL A 81 9.12 2.76 5.14
N GLN A 82 8.52 1.61 4.81
CA GLN A 82 7.91 1.38 3.49
C GLN A 82 6.74 2.34 3.23
N VAL A 83 5.90 2.58 4.22
CA VAL A 83 4.81 3.57 4.11
C VAL A 83 5.34 4.95 3.73
N LYS A 84 6.40 5.42 4.39
CA LYS A 84 7.02 6.73 4.06
C LYS A 84 7.58 6.76 2.65
N THR A 85 8.22 5.67 2.21
CA THR A 85 8.73 5.54 0.84
C THR A 85 7.60 5.62 -0.19
N TYR A 86 6.50 4.90 0.05
CA TYR A 86 5.37 4.85 -0.90
C TYR A 86 4.62 6.17 -0.94
N LEU A 87 4.39 6.79 0.23
CA LEU A 87 3.84 8.14 0.32
C LEU A 87 4.71 9.15 -0.41
N THR A 88 6.04 9.06 -0.26
CA THR A 88 6.96 9.96 -0.96
C THR A 88 6.87 9.80 -2.49
N ALA A 89 6.76 8.56 -2.97
CA ALA A 89 6.58 8.30 -4.40
C ALA A 89 5.24 8.89 -4.90
N PHE A 90 4.15 8.68 -4.16
CA PHE A 90 2.85 9.27 -4.43
C PHE A 90 2.90 10.80 -4.53
N LEU A 91 3.46 11.47 -3.52
CA LEU A 91 3.57 12.94 -3.47
C LEU A 91 4.45 13.52 -4.59
N LYS A 92 5.39 12.73 -5.11
CA LYS A 92 6.23 13.09 -6.26
C LYS A 92 5.60 12.74 -7.61
N GLN A 93 4.40 12.17 -7.61
CA GLN A 93 3.76 11.60 -8.80
C GLN A 93 4.63 10.54 -9.51
N ASP A 94 5.53 9.89 -8.78
CA ASP A 94 6.41 8.81 -9.28
C ASP A 94 5.62 7.50 -9.32
N THR A 95 4.69 7.44 -10.28
CA THR A 95 3.79 6.31 -10.51
C THR A 95 4.60 5.05 -10.86
N ASP A 96 5.70 5.20 -11.60
CA ASP A 96 6.59 4.08 -11.96
C ASP A 96 7.25 3.45 -10.74
N ALA A 97 7.63 4.22 -9.72
CA ALA A 97 8.11 3.67 -8.46
C ALA A 97 7.01 2.86 -7.74
N LEU A 98 5.78 3.38 -7.67
CA LEU A 98 4.65 2.67 -7.04
C LEU A 98 4.31 1.36 -7.75
N VAL A 99 4.32 1.36 -9.09
CA VAL A 99 4.17 0.15 -9.92
C VAL A 99 5.26 -0.87 -9.57
N ARG A 100 6.52 -0.44 -9.53
CA ARG A 100 7.67 -1.31 -9.20
C ARG A 100 7.54 -1.90 -7.80
N TYR A 101 7.18 -1.09 -6.80
CA TYR A 101 6.96 -1.58 -5.43
C TYR A 101 5.83 -2.62 -5.38
N TYR A 102 4.73 -2.39 -6.12
CA TYR A 102 3.62 -3.33 -6.16
C TYR A 102 4.03 -4.65 -6.78
N GLN A 103 4.73 -4.62 -7.93
CA GLN A 103 5.25 -5.82 -8.58
C GLN A 103 6.23 -6.60 -7.69
N GLN A 104 7.13 -5.91 -7.01
CA GLN A 104 8.07 -6.51 -6.05
C GLN A 104 7.32 -7.19 -4.88
N SER A 105 6.29 -6.54 -4.34
CA SER A 105 5.49 -7.13 -3.25
C SER A 105 4.77 -8.42 -3.68
N LYS A 106 4.31 -8.50 -4.94
CA LYS A 106 3.70 -9.71 -5.50
C LYS A 106 4.71 -10.84 -5.72
N GLN A 107 5.91 -10.52 -6.18
CA GLN A 107 6.98 -11.50 -6.35
C GLN A 107 7.41 -12.11 -5.01
N GLN A 108 7.53 -11.29 -3.96
CA GLN A 108 7.85 -11.76 -2.62
C GLN A 108 6.78 -12.71 -2.08
N LEU A 109 5.50 -12.40 -2.27
CA LEU A 109 4.39 -13.29 -1.89
C LEU A 109 4.38 -14.62 -2.67
N ALA A 110 4.79 -14.60 -3.94
CA ALA A 110 4.86 -15.81 -4.75
C ALA A 110 6.03 -16.74 -4.37
N GLN A 111 7.07 -16.21 -3.73
CA GLN A 111 8.25 -16.97 -3.28
C GLN A 111 8.08 -17.56 -1.87
N SER A 112 7.10 -17.09 -1.09
CA SER A 112 6.83 -17.54 0.27
C SER A 112 5.65 -18.52 0.39
N ALA A 113 5.05 -18.92 -0.75
CA ALA A 113 3.97 -19.89 -0.86
C ALA A 113 4.50 -21.22 -1.43
#